data_AF-A0A7S1SB92-F1
#
_entry.id   AF-A0A7S1SB92-F1
#
_cell.length_a   1.000
_cell.length_b   1.000
_cell.length_c   1.000
_cell.angle_alpha   90.00
_cell.angle_beta   90.00
_cell.angle_gamma   90.00
#
_symmetry.space_group_name_H-M   'P 1'
#
loop_
_entity.id
_entity.type
_entity.pdbx_description
1 polymer ?
#
loop_
_entity_poly.entity_id
_entity_poly.type
_entity_poly.pdbx_seq_one_letter_code
_entity_poly.pdbx_strand_id
1 'polypeptide(L)'
;MAATSLLRCPRAFAESHPRGRDCSAAMMAWEYLDFAERFPPPSPLYIRKHLRWLFRADLQHSYTAAHARWLEGKDLDAADWHARAWTFLEQPYLTEVWQFRELVRFIASRQGVQLGGQLDGRPILSLRDIRRGRCAEEDGTHIDLDWSLDFG
;
A
#
# COMPACT_ATOMS: atom_id res chain seq x y z
N MET A 1 -8.10 -16.66 -20.35
CA MET A 1 -7.14 -17.15 -19.34
C MET A 1 -7.51 -16.58 -17.98
N ALA A 2 -7.96 -17.42 -17.04
CA ALA A 2 -8.47 -16.99 -15.73
C ALA A 2 -7.36 -16.60 -14.72
N ALA A 3 -6.13 -17.07 -14.92
CA ALA A 3 -5.04 -16.94 -13.94
C ALA A 3 -4.62 -15.50 -13.64
N THR A 4 -4.52 -14.63 -14.65
CA THR A 4 -4.19 -13.21 -14.45
C THR A 4 -5.33 -12.42 -13.81
N SER A 5 -6.59 -12.81 -14.08
CA SER A 5 -7.76 -12.20 -13.46
C SER A 5 -7.84 -12.49 -11.96
N LEU A 6 -7.46 -13.71 -11.55
CA LEU A 6 -7.38 -14.10 -10.14
C LEU A 6 -6.32 -13.29 -9.37
N LEU A 7 -5.20 -12.96 -10.01
CA LEU A 7 -4.15 -12.16 -9.36
C LEU A 7 -4.59 -10.70 -9.12
N ARG A 8 -5.48 -10.18 -9.95
CA ARG A 8 -6.03 -8.82 -9.81
C ARG A 8 -7.22 -8.77 -8.86
N CYS A 9 -8.08 -9.78 -8.92
CA CYS A 9 -9.24 -9.92 -8.08
C CYS A 9 -9.40 -11.40 -7.69
N PRO A 10 -8.87 -11.81 -6.53
CA PRO A 10 -9.01 -13.17 -6.02
C PRO A 10 -10.47 -13.62 -5.89
N ARG A 11 -11.39 -12.65 -5.76
CA ARG A 11 -12.84 -12.87 -5.64
C ARG A 11 -13.58 -12.93 -6.98
N ALA A 12 -12.88 -12.93 -8.11
CA ALA A 12 -13.49 -12.95 -9.45
C ALA A 12 -14.46 -14.12 -9.70
N PHE A 13 -14.34 -15.21 -8.92
CA PHE A 13 -15.20 -16.41 -9.02
C PHE A 13 -16.03 -16.68 -7.76
N ALA A 14 -16.10 -15.74 -6.82
CA ALA A 14 -16.93 -15.91 -5.62
C ALA A 14 -18.42 -15.78 -5.99
N GLU A 15 -19.15 -16.90 -5.96
CA GLU A 15 -20.56 -16.99 -6.37
C GLU A 15 -21.53 -16.12 -5.54
N SER A 16 -21.08 -15.62 -4.38
CA SER A 16 -21.91 -14.94 -3.37
C SER A 16 -21.74 -13.41 -3.31
N HIS A 17 -21.15 -12.75 -4.31
CA HIS A 17 -20.99 -11.30 -4.24
C HIS A 17 -22.27 -10.52 -4.59
N PRO A 18 -22.84 -9.72 -3.67
CA PRO A 18 -23.80 -8.70 -4.06
C PRO A 18 -23.07 -7.76 -5.02
N ARG A 19 -23.53 -7.73 -6.28
CA ARG A 19 -23.03 -6.83 -7.31
C ARG A 19 -23.04 -5.40 -6.77
N GLY A 20 -21.89 -4.88 -6.35
CA GLY A 20 -21.74 -3.46 -5.99
C GLY A 20 -21.16 -3.13 -4.62
N ARG A 21 -20.82 -4.09 -3.74
CA ARG A 21 -20.12 -3.79 -2.48
C ARG A 21 -18.80 -4.57 -2.35
N ASP A 22 -17.71 -3.84 -2.16
CA ASP A 22 -16.53 -4.26 -1.38
C ASP A 22 -15.51 -5.22 -2.02
N CYS A 23 -15.07 -4.93 -3.26
CA CYS A 23 -13.83 -5.50 -3.84
C CYS A 23 -12.68 -4.48 -3.85
N SER A 24 -12.52 -3.68 -2.78
CA SER A 24 -11.40 -2.74 -2.69
C SER A 24 -10.06 -3.50 -2.63
N ALA A 25 -9.08 -3.07 -3.43
CA ALA A 25 -7.72 -3.63 -3.40
C ALA A 25 -7.12 -3.56 -1.99
N ALA A 26 -7.45 -2.51 -1.23
CA ALA A 26 -7.01 -2.34 0.15
C ALA A 26 -7.59 -3.40 1.09
N MET A 27 -8.88 -3.74 0.96
CA MET A 27 -9.49 -4.80 1.78
C MET A 27 -8.91 -6.18 1.45
N MET A 28 -8.71 -6.47 0.17
CA MET A 28 -8.08 -7.74 -0.26
C MET A 28 -6.63 -7.83 0.22
N ALA A 29 -5.89 -6.72 0.15
CA ALA A 29 -4.53 -6.65 0.69
C ALA A 29 -4.51 -6.86 2.20
N TRP A 30 -5.48 -6.31 2.93
CA TRP A 30 -5.61 -6.48 4.37
C TRP A 30 -5.84 -7.94 4.76
N GLU A 31 -6.81 -8.60 4.13
CA GLU A 31 -7.09 -10.03 4.34
C GLU A 31 -5.88 -10.90 3.98
N TYR A 32 -5.19 -10.58 2.88
CA TYR A 32 -3.97 -11.27 2.49
C TYR A 32 -2.89 -11.17 3.58
N LEU A 33 -2.75 -10.01 4.23
CA LEU A 33 -1.78 -9.82 5.31
C LEU A 33 -2.16 -10.60 6.57
N ASP A 34 -3.45 -10.74 6.89
CA ASP A 34 -3.91 -11.62 7.98
C ASP A 34 -3.52 -13.09 7.72
N PHE A 35 -3.62 -13.54 6.46
CA PHE A 35 -3.14 -14.87 6.08
C PHE A 35 -1.61 -14.96 6.10
N ALA A 36 -0.89 -13.94 5.65
CA ALA A 36 0.56 -13.92 5.66
C ALA A 36 1.15 -13.87 7.07
N GLU A 37 0.42 -13.33 8.05
CA GLU A 37 0.82 -13.38 9.46
C GLU A 37 0.64 -14.79 10.05
N ARG A 38 -0.49 -15.45 9.74
CA ARG A 38 -0.77 -16.82 10.20
C ARG A 38 0.08 -17.88 9.49
N PHE A 39 0.36 -17.65 8.22
CA PHE A 39 1.11 -18.53 7.33
C PHE A 39 2.23 -17.72 6.65
N PRO A 40 3.36 -17.50 7.35
CA PRO A 40 4.42 -16.64 6.86
C PRO A 40 4.99 -17.16 5.54
N PRO A 41 5.02 -16.32 4.48
CA PRO A 41 5.69 -16.71 3.25
C PRO A 41 7.20 -16.80 3.47
N PRO A 42 7.92 -17.57 2.65
CA PRO A 42 9.36 -17.80 2.82
C PRO A 42 10.21 -16.52 2.66
N SER A 43 9.65 -15.48 2.04
CA SER A 43 10.30 -14.18 1.91
C SER A 43 9.27 -13.04 1.83
N PRO A 44 9.58 -11.85 2.40
CA PRO A 44 8.79 -10.62 2.26
C PRO A 44 8.59 -10.20 0.81
N LEU A 45 9.45 -10.67 -0.11
CA LEU A 45 9.33 -10.42 -1.55
C LEU A 45 8.00 -10.95 -2.12
N TYR A 46 7.46 -12.04 -1.58
CA TYR A 46 6.18 -12.59 -2.03
C TYR A 46 5.01 -11.67 -1.66
N ILE A 47 5.01 -11.15 -0.42
CA ILE A 47 4.02 -10.17 0.05
C ILE A 47 4.07 -8.94 -0.86
N ARG A 48 5.26 -8.39 -1.07
CA ARG A 48 5.46 -7.23 -1.93
C ARG A 48 4.95 -7.47 -3.35
N LYS A 49 5.29 -8.62 -3.95
CA LYS A 49 4.85 -8.98 -5.30
C LYS A 49 3.32 -9.06 -5.40
N HIS A 50 2.66 -9.67 -4.42
CA HIS A 50 1.20 -9.77 -4.42
C HIS A 50 0.53 -8.41 -4.20
N LEU A 51 1.03 -7.58 -3.27
CA LEU A 51 0.51 -6.23 -3.08
C LEU A 51 0.69 -5.36 -4.33
N ARG A 52 1.83 -5.46 -5.03
CA ARG A 52 2.04 -4.80 -6.33
C ARG A 52 1.00 -5.21 -7.36
N TRP A 53 0.57 -6.47 -7.38
CA TRP A 53 -0.48 -6.95 -8.29
C TRP A 53 -1.85 -6.40 -7.91
N LEU A 54 -2.20 -6.42 -6.62
CA LEU A 54 -3.49 -5.92 -6.13
C LEU A 54 -3.66 -4.42 -6.42
N PHE A 55 -2.67 -3.60 -6.06
CA PHE A 55 -2.73 -2.14 -6.24
C PHE A 55 -2.28 -1.66 -7.62
N ARG A 56 -1.97 -2.57 -8.55
CA ARG A 56 -1.48 -2.23 -9.89
C ARG A 56 -2.40 -1.29 -10.63
N ALA A 57 -3.71 -1.56 -10.58
CA ALA A 57 -4.71 -0.78 -11.29
C ALA A 57 -4.78 0.66 -10.76
N ASP A 58 -4.58 0.83 -9.46
CA ASP A 58 -4.81 2.10 -8.76
C ASP A 58 -3.56 2.98 -8.75
N LEU A 59 -2.37 2.39 -8.59
CA LEU A 59 -1.13 3.13 -8.33
C LEU A 59 -0.22 3.24 -9.55
N GLN A 60 -0.25 2.28 -10.48
CA GLN A 60 0.76 2.20 -11.55
C GLN A 60 0.65 3.35 -12.55
N HIS A 61 -0.57 3.77 -12.91
CA HIS A 61 -0.76 4.83 -13.91
C HIS A 61 -0.17 6.16 -13.45
N SER A 62 -0.44 6.54 -12.20
CA SER A 62 0.15 7.71 -11.55
C SER A 62 1.67 7.66 -11.53
N TYR A 63 2.26 6.52 -11.19
CA TYR A 63 3.70 6.35 -11.22
C TYR A 63 4.29 6.52 -12.63
N THR A 64 3.70 5.88 -13.65
CA THR A 64 4.20 5.99 -15.03
C THR A 64 4.11 7.41 -15.56
N ALA A 65 3.01 8.12 -15.26
CA ALA A 65 2.86 9.53 -15.61
C ALA A 65 3.89 10.43 -14.91
N ALA A 66 4.12 10.20 -13.60
CA ALA A 66 5.13 10.94 -12.84
C ALA A 66 6.55 10.66 -13.34
N HIS A 67 6.87 9.39 -13.63
CA HIS A 67 8.18 8.98 -14.13
C HIS A 67 8.49 9.55 -15.53
N ALA A 68 7.50 9.59 -16.41
CA ALA A 68 7.64 10.24 -17.72
C ALA A 68 7.92 11.75 -17.59
N ARG A 69 7.22 12.45 -16.68
CA ARG A 69 7.45 13.88 -16.41
C ARG A 69 8.83 14.16 -15.83
N TRP A 70 9.33 13.26 -14.97
CA TRP A 70 10.69 13.34 -14.43
C TRP A 70 11.76 13.21 -15.53
N LEU A 71 11.59 12.26 -16.46
CA LEU A 71 12.50 12.11 -17.61
C LEU A 71 12.52 13.34 -18.52
N GLU A 72 11.41 14.08 -18.58
CA GLU A 72 11.32 15.35 -19.32
C GLU A 72 11.95 16.55 -18.58
N GLY A 73 12.57 16.34 -17.41
CA GLY A 73 13.19 17.40 -16.62
C GLY A 73 12.20 18.37 -15.98
N LYS A 74 10.93 18.00 -15.88
CA LYS A 74 9.92 18.76 -15.14
C LYS A 74 9.98 18.35 -13.68
N ASP A 75 9.90 19.33 -12.78
CA ASP A 75 9.77 19.05 -11.35
C ASP A 75 8.61 18.09 -11.12
N LEU A 76 8.93 16.99 -10.45
CA LEU A 76 7.92 16.07 -9.94
C LEU A 76 7.07 16.88 -8.98
N ASP A 77 5.80 17.09 -9.31
CA ASP A 77 4.81 17.53 -8.33
C ASP A 77 4.91 16.52 -7.17
N ALA A 78 5.57 16.93 -6.09
CA ALA A 78 5.86 16.11 -4.91
C ALA A 78 4.58 15.59 -4.22
N ALA A 79 3.40 15.94 -4.74
CA ALA A 79 2.10 15.69 -4.18
C ALA A 79 1.45 14.36 -4.58
N ASP A 80 1.92 13.62 -5.60
CA ASP A 80 1.23 12.38 -5.97
C ASP A 80 1.62 11.21 -5.05
N TRP A 81 0.81 11.03 -4.01
CA TRP A 81 0.93 9.94 -3.05
C TRP A 81 0.83 8.55 -3.70
N HIS A 82 0.16 8.42 -4.85
CA HIS A 82 0.06 7.14 -5.56
C HIS A 82 1.43 6.69 -6.08
N ALA A 83 2.18 7.61 -6.71
CA ALA A 83 3.51 7.33 -7.22
C ALA A 83 4.49 6.96 -6.09
N ARG A 84 4.38 7.62 -4.93
CA ARG A 84 5.20 7.32 -3.75
C ARG A 84 4.88 5.95 -3.15
N ALA A 85 3.61 5.63 -2.99
CA ALA A 85 3.17 4.31 -2.53
C ALA A 85 3.63 3.21 -3.47
N TRP A 86 3.58 3.46 -4.80
CA TRP A 86 4.10 2.52 -5.80
C TRP A 86 5.62 2.31 -5.67
N THR A 87 6.40 3.38 -5.55
CA THR A 87 7.87 3.28 -5.36
C THR A 87 8.21 2.50 -4.09
N PHE A 88 7.45 2.69 -3.00
CA PHE A 88 7.60 1.91 -1.77
C PHE A 88 7.33 0.41 -1.96
N LEU A 89 6.36 0.06 -2.81
CA LEU A 89 6.08 -1.31 -3.18
C LEU A 89 7.09 -1.90 -4.17
N GLU A 90 7.79 -1.08 -4.94
CA GLU A 90 8.81 -1.54 -5.90
C GLU A 90 10.16 -1.79 -5.22
N GLN A 91 10.55 -0.91 -4.30
CA GLN A 91 11.85 -0.92 -3.65
C GLN A 91 11.91 -1.85 -2.41
N PRO A 92 13.11 -2.31 -2.01
CA PRO A 92 13.30 -3.16 -0.85
C PRO A 92 13.26 -2.44 0.51
N TYR A 93 12.32 -1.52 0.70
CA TYR A 93 12.16 -0.80 1.97
C TYR A 93 11.34 -1.57 3.02
N LEU A 94 10.49 -2.49 2.57
CA LEU A 94 9.57 -3.23 3.44
C LEU A 94 10.08 -4.66 3.64
N THR A 95 10.39 -5.01 4.87
CA THR A 95 10.92 -6.32 5.28
C THR A 95 9.94 -7.08 6.17
N GLU A 96 9.17 -6.37 6.99
CA GLU A 96 8.32 -7.00 8.01
C GLU A 96 6.83 -6.84 7.71
N VAL A 97 6.02 -7.84 8.12
CA VAL A 97 4.58 -7.89 7.86
C VAL A 97 3.85 -6.66 8.41
N TRP A 98 4.26 -6.14 9.57
CA TRP A 98 3.67 -4.94 10.15
C TRP A 98 3.90 -3.69 9.28
N GLN A 99 5.05 -3.56 8.62
CA GLN A 99 5.33 -2.44 7.71
C GLN A 99 4.39 -2.48 6.50
N PHE A 100 4.12 -3.69 5.99
CA PHE A 100 3.14 -3.87 4.92
C PHE A 100 1.73 -3.53 5.38
N ARG A 101 1.35 -3.87 6.62
CA ARG A 101 0.06 -3.45 7.20
C ARG A 101 -0.08 -1.94 7.27
N GLU A 102 0.92 -1.24 7.78
CA GLU A 102 0.89 0.21 7.88
C GLU A 102 0.85 0.89 6.50
N LEU A 103 1.54 0.33 5.51
CA LEU A 103 1.42 0.80 4.13
C LEU A 103 0.00 0.60 3.57
N VAL A 104 -0.63 -0.55 3.82
CA VAL A 104 -2.00 -0.80 3.37
C VAL A 104 -2.99 0.11 4.09
N ARG A 105 -2.81 0.39 5.39
CA ARG A 105 -3.60 1.38 6.13
C ARG A 105 -3.44 2.78 5.55
N PHE A 106 -2.21 3.17 5.21
CA PHE A 106 -1.92 4.44 4.54
C PHE A 106 -2.67 4.53 3.20
N ILE A 107 -2.60 3.51 2.34
CA ILE A 107 -3.29 3.50 1.05
C ILE A 107 -4.82 3.55 1.25
N ALA A 108 -5.36 2.75 2.17
CA ALA A 108 -6.79 2.69 2.44
C ALA A 108 -7.34 4.03 2.93
N SER A 109 -6.62 4.71 3.84
CA SER A 109 -7.03 6.03 4.35
C SER A 109 -7.07 7.09 3.25
N ARG A 110 -6.12 7.05 2.30
CA ARG A 110 -6.11 7.95 1.13
C ARG A 110 -7.21 7.63 0.12
N GLN A 111 -7.61 6.36 0.04
CA GLN A 111 -8.74 5.91 -0.79
C GLN A 111 -10.10 6.09 -0.10
N GLY A 112 -10.14 6.52 1.18
CA GLY A 112 -11.37 6.62 1.97
C GLY A 112 -11.99 5.27 2.33
N VAL A 113 -11.21 4.19 2.25
CA VAL A 113 -11.65 2.82 2.56
C VAL A 113 -11.40 2.54 4.04
N GLN A 114 -12.45 2.13 4.76
CA GLN A 114 -12.32 1.67 6.14
C GLN A 114 -11.93 0.19 6.13
N LEU A 115 -10.73 -0.11 6.62
CA LEU A 115 -10.29 -1.47 6.85
C LEU A 115 -10.87 -1.95 8.17
N GLY A 116 -11.67 -3.01 8.16
CA GLY A 116 -12.20 -3.58 9.40
C GLY A 116 -11.08 -4.21 10.23
N GLY A 117 -10.94 -3.79 11.49
CA GLY A 117 -10.00 -4.41 12.43
C GLY A 117 -9.67 -3.52 13.63
N GLN A 118 -9.11 -4.15 14.67
CA GLN A 118 -8.76 -3.64 16.01
C GLN A 118 -7.79 -2.42 16.06
N LEU A 119 -7.53 -1.77 14.93
CA LEU A 119 -6.55 -0.69 14.75
C LEU A 119 -7.20 0.69 14.51
N ASP A 120 -8.53 0.81 14.66
CA ASP A 120 -9.30 2.05 14.47
C ASP A 120 -8.86 3.23 15.36
N GLY A 121 -8.01 2.99 16.36
CA GLY A 121 -7.45 4.03 17.23
C GLY A 121 -5.96 4.37 17.03
N ARG A 122 -5.22 3.62 16.20
CA ARG A 122 -3.77 3.89 15.99
C ARG A 122 -3.57 4.97 14.92
N PRO A 123 -2.71 5.97 15.14
CA PRO A 123 -2.42 6.97 14.12
C PRO A 123 -1.86 6.30 12.86
N ILE A 124 -2.24 6.83 11.69
CA ILE A 124 -1.71 6.37 10.41
C ILE A 124 -0.29 6.89 10.29
N LEU A 125 0.67 5.97 10.15
CA LEU A 125 2.08 6.33 10.01
C LEU A 125 2.36 6.94 8.63
N SER A 126 3.30 7.89 8.60
CA SER A 126 3.83 8.38 7.33
C SER A 126 4.68 7.30 6.65
N LEU A 127 4.80 7.36 5.32
CA LEU A 127 5.70 6.45 4.58
C LEU A 127 7.15 6.51 5.09
N ARG A 128 7.58 7.68 5.59
CA ARG A 128 8.91 7.88 6.19
C ARG A 128 9.06 7.12 7.49
N ASP A 129 8.04 7.13 8.34
CA ASP A 129 8.03 6.39 9.62
C ASP A 129 8.03 4.88 9.40
N ILE A 130 7.24 4.43 8.41
CA ILE A 130 7.22 3.04 7.97
C ILE A 130 8.61 2.60 7.50
N ARG A 131 9.28 3.42 6.67
CA ARG A 131 10.65 3.15 6.18
C ARG A 131 11.67 3.12 7.31
N ARG A 132 11.53 3.99 8.31
CA ARG A 132 12.46 4.10 9.45
C ARG A 132 12.24 3.02 10.51
N GLY A 133 11.20 2.21 10.39
CA GLY A 133 10.90 1.18 11.39
C GLY A 133 10.31 1.75 12.69
N ARG A 134 9.73 2.95 12.67
CA ARG A 134 9.11 3.54 13.87
C ARG A 134 7.73 2.92 14.08
N CYS A 135 7.59 2.13 15.14
CA CYS A 135 6.29 1.62 15.57
C CYS A 135 5.52 2.71 16.32
N ALA A 136 4.20 2.80 16.10
CA ALA A 136 3.32 3.82 16.69
C ALA A 136 3.13 3.73 18.22
N GLU A 137 3.95 2.94 18.93
CA GLU A 137 3.81 2.74 20.39
C GLU A 137 4.62 3.73 21.23
N GLU A 138 5.49 4.54 20.64
CA GLU A 138 6.25 5.54 21.37
C GLU A 138 5.99 6.97 20.85
N ASP A 139 5.40 7.75 21.76
CA ASP A 139 5.31 9.21 21.79
C ASP A 139 4.35 9.91 20.82
N GLY A 140 3.29 10.48 21.42
CA GLY A 140 2.39 11.47 20.85
C GLY A 140 3.10 12.74 20.43
N THR A 141 3.83 12.68 19.33
CA THR A 141 4.53 13.81 18.73
C THR A 141 4.00 14.10 17.32
N HIS A 142 3.82 15.40 17.14
CA HIS A 142 3.37 16.15 15.98
C HIS A 142 3.67 15.52 14.61
N ILE A 143 2.65 15.49 13.74
CA ILE A 143 2.76 15.09 12.33
C ILE A 143 3.43 16.25 11.58
N ASP A 144 4.75 16.22 11.43
CA ASP A 144 5.45 17.13 10.53
C ASP A 144 5.22 16.72 9.08
N LEU A 145 4.37 17.49 8.40
CA LEU A 145 4.10 17.44 6.96
C LEU A 145 5.16 18.23 6.17
N ASP A 146 6.43 18.18 6.57
CA ASP A 146 7.51 18.74 5.77
C ASP A 146 8.10 17.67 4.85
N TRP A 147 7.68 17.74 3.58
CA TRP A 147 8.00 16.80 2.51
C TRP A 147 9.19 17.26 1.64
N SER A 148 9.80 18.39 1.97
CA SER A 148 10.78 19.06 1.11
C SER A 148 12.22 18.53 1.27
N LEU A 149 12.49 17.72 2.30
CA LEU A 149 13.84 17.25 2.66
C LEU A 149 14.08 15.75 2.46
N ASP A 150 13.17 15.04 1.78
CA ASP A 150 13.16 13.58 1.72
C ASP A 150 14.02 12.94 0.61
N PHE A 151 14.65 13.71 -0.29
CA PHE A 151 15.51 13.19 -1.36
C PHE A 151 16.69 14.13 -1.71
N GLY A 152 17.46 14.53 -0.70
CA GLY A 152 18.85 15.00 -0.89
C GLY A 152 19.83 13.83 -0.93
#